data_AF-A0A7X5TBX6-F1
#
_entry.id   AF-A0A7X5TBX6-F1
#
_cell.length_a   1.000
_cell.length_b   1.000
_cell.length_c   1.000
_cell.angle_alpha   90.00
_cell.angle_beta   90.00
_cell.angle_gamma   90.00
#
_symmetry.space_group_name_H-M   'P 1'
#
loop_
_entity.id
_entity.type
_entity.pdbx_description
1 polymer ?
#
loop_
_entity_poly.entity_id
_entity_poly.type
_entity_poly.pdbx_seq_one_letter_code
_entity_poly.pdbx_strand_id
1 'polypeptide(L)'
;MIKRISQLLLLALAIHYIPKFCRSKTAGFTIPNIQSHLAYNSDWEVANPPLPEIFNQSFSYFSAGGQCYVFLSEDGNYVLKFFKHHQRRLPFLVEYLPLPAKWAAKREKQRARRLKKLQRDYRSYKLAIEQLEEETGLLYVHLNQTTDLKKSARIIDKLNITHRVPLDQVGFIVQKRASLALPHLSELIEAHDIPLAKSAIESVCNLILTRCEKGIYDEDAKIHRNFGFIDNRAILIDVGRLRPDPRRTDPKIQQADLFKITKRLDDYLSSMSPELSEHLHTYLQERIHD
;
A
#
# COMPACT_ATOMS: atom_id res chain seq x y z
N MET A 1 48.18 17.78 15.37
CA MET A 1 47.43 18.10 14.14
C MET A 1 46.74 16.86 13.56
N ILE A 2 47.47 15.78 13.29
CA ILE A 2 46.95 14.51 12.73
C ILE A 2 45.77 13.93 13.54
N LYS A 3 45.87 13.87 14.88
CA LYS A 3 44.76 13.39 15.75
C LYS A 3 43.46 14.20 15.61
N ARG A 4 43.54 15.52 15.37
CA ARG A 4 42.35 16.38 15.20
C ARG A 4 41.71 16.16 13.83
N ILE A 5 42.53 15.98 12.79
CA ILE A 5 42.05 15.66 11.43
C ILE A 5 41.37 14.29 11.42
N SER A 6 41.95 13.27 12.06
CA SER A 6 41.34 11.95 12.16
C SER A 6 40.02 11.95 12.94
N GLN A 7 39.92 12.73 14.02
CA GLN A 7 38.67 12.89 14.77
C GLN A 7 37.57 13.58 13.95
N LEU A 8 37.92 14.63 13.20
CA LEU A 8 36.97 15.32 12.31
C LEU A 8 36.50 14.40 11.16
N LEU A 9 37.41 13.61 10.60
CA LEU A 9 37.05 12.62 9.58
C LEU A 9 36.12 11.55 10.15
N LEU A 10 36.43 10.99 11.32
CA LEU A 10 35.56 10.02 11.99
C LEU A 10 34.18 10.59 12.29
N LEU A 11 34.10 11.85 12.75
CA LEU A 11 32.83 12.52 12.99
C LEU A 11 32.03 12.72 11.69
N ALA A 12 32.68 13.15 10.61
CA ALA A 12 32.03 13.32 9.30
C ALA A 12 31.50 11.98 8.77
N LEU A 13 32.30 10.91 8.88
CA LEU A 13 31.87 9.55 8.56
C LEU A 13 30.70 9.12 9.44
N ALA A 14 30.76 9.35 10.75
CA ALA A 14 29.69 9.00 11.69
C ALA A 14 28.37 9.70 11.32
N ILE A 15 28.40 11.01 11.08
CA ILE A 15 27.23 11.80 10.67
C ILE A 15 26.64 11.29 9.36
N HIS A 16 27.48 10.81 8.43
CA HIS A 16 27.01 10.29 7.15
C HIS A 16 26.44 8.87 7.24
N TYR A 17 27.14 7.97 7.94
CA TYR A 17 26.85 6.53 7.92
C TYR A 17 25.88 6.09 9.02
N ILE A 18 25.90 6.70 10.20
CA ILE A 18 24.99 6.32 11.30
C ILE A 18 23.51 6.47 10.89
N PRO A 19 23.04 7.59 10.30
CA PRO A 19 21.64 7.72 9.91
C PRO A 19 21.22 6.70 8.84
N LYS A 20 22.12 6.38 7.90
CA LYS A 20 21.89 5.36 6.88
C LYS A 20 21.77 3.97 7.51
N PHE A 21 22.66 3.65 8.44
CA PHE A 21 22.62 2.41 9.21
C PHE A 21 21.31 2.30 10.00
N CYS A 22 20.97 3.31 10.80
CA CYS A 22 19.72 3.34 11.57
C CYS A 22 18.51 3.16 10.66
N ARG A 23 18.45 3.88 9.53
CA ARG A 23 17.35 3.74 8.56
C ARG A 23 17.26 2.33 7.96
N SER A 24 18.38 1.68 7.70
CA SER A 24 18.39 0.29 7.21
C SER A 24 17.87 -0.68 8.27
N LYS A 25 18.32 -0.51 9.52
CA LYS A 25 17.95 -1.37 10.65
C LYS A 25 16.50 -1.19 11.09
N THR A 26 15.94 0.02 11.04
CA THR A 26 14.53 0.29 11.36
C THR A 26 13.60 0.28 10.15
N ALA A 27 14.13 0.07 8.94
CA ALA A 27 13.44 0.37 7.67
C ALA A 27 12.89 1.81 7.59
N GLY A 28 13.46 2.72 8.39
CA GLY A 28 13.03 4.10 8.56
C GLY A 28 11.77 4.27 9.40
N PHE A 29 11.27 3.24 10.08
CA PHE A 29 10.15 3.36 11.02
C PHE A 29 10.57 4.10 12.29
N THR A 30 9.71 5.02 12.75
CA THR A 30 9.73 5.65 14.07
C THR A 30 8.29 6.10 14.40
N ILE A 31 7.95 6.27 15.68
CA ILE A 31 6.62 6.78 16.07
C ILE A 31 6.32 8.16 15.49
N PRO A 32 7.23 9.16 15.51
CA PRO A 32 6.97 10.45 14.87
C PRO A 32 6.71 10.36 13.37
N ASN A 33 7.21 9.32 12.69
CA ASN A 33 7.04 9.17 11.25
C ASN A 33 5.62 8.77 10.82
N ILE A 34 4.79 8.28 11.76
CA ILE A 34 3.39 7.91 11.56
C ILE A 34 2.39 8.89 12.17
N GLN A 35 2.86 9.86 12.95
CA GLN A 35 1.99 10.89 13.53
C GLN A 35 1.46 11.81 12.43
N SER A 36 0.14 11.94 12.39
CA SER A 36 -0.51 12.99 11.60
C SER A 36 -0.41 14.31 12.36
N HIS A 37 -0.37 15.41 11.62
CA HIS A 37 -0.68 16.72 12.19
C HIS A 37 -1.48 17.52 11.15
N LEU A 38 -2.28 16.79 10.38
CA LEU A 38 -3.19 17.36 9.41
C LEU A 38 -4.40 17.86 10.17
N ALA A 39 -4.93 19.00 9.75
CA ALA A 39 -6.24 19.42 10.23
C ALA A 39 -7.30 18.40 9.80
N TYR A 40 -8.35 18.30 10.60
CA TYR A 40 -9.54 17.53 10.26
C TYR A 40 -10.07 17.91 8.87
N ASN A 41 -10.50 16.91 8.11
CA ASN A 41 -11.12 17.11 6.81
C ASN A 41 -12.32 16.17 6.62
N SER A 42 -13.50 16.74 6.41
CA SER A 42 -14.75 15.99 6.19
C SER A 42 -14.70 15.07 4.97
N ASP A 43 -13.90 15.38 3.96
CA ASP A 43 -13.73 14.52 2.78
C ASP A 43 -13.09 13.16 3.13
N TRP A 44 -12.38 13.09 4.27
CA TRP A 44 -11.66 11.91 4.71
C TRP A 44 -12.45 11.05 5.71
N GLU A 45 -13.65 11.50 6.08
CA GLU A 45 -14.56 10.68 6.88
C GLU A 45 -14.97 9.44 6.10
N VAL A 46 -14.94 8.31 6.81
CA VAL A 46 -15.30 6.99 6.30
C VAL A 46 -16.28 6.40 7.30
N ALA A 47 -17.43 5.94 6.81
CA ALA A 47 -18.36 5.16 7.62
C ALA A 47 -17.72 3.78 7.89
N ASN A 48 -17.11 3.64 9.05
CA ASN A 48 -16.49 2.38 9.45
C ASN A 48 -17.43 1.56 10.35
N PRO A 49 -17.32 0.22 10.32
CA PRO A 49 -17.90 -0.62 11.36
C PRO A 49 -17.24 -0.31 12.73
N PRO A 50 -17.78 -0.83 13.85
CA PRO A 50 -17.11 -0.74 15.15
C PRO A 50 -15.65 -1.19 15.06
N LEU A 51 -14.76 -0.50 15.80
CA LEU A 51 -13.33 -0.77 15.68
C LEU A 51 -13.03 -2.25 15.97
N PRO A 52 -12.36 -2.97 15.05
CA PRO A 52 -12.21 -4.42 15.14
C PRO A 52 -11.51 -4.85 16.44
N GLU A 53 -11.90 -6.00 16.98
CA GLU A 53 -11.32 -6.57 18.21
C GLU A 53 -9.85 -6.99 18.06
N ILE A 54 -9.33 -7.01 16.81
CA ILE A 54 -7.95 -7.33 16.48
C ILE A 54 -6.92 -6.44 17.20
N PHE A 55 -7.31 -5.29 17.75
CA PHE A 55 -6.39 -4.44 18.52
C PHE A 55 -6.07 -5.01 19.92
N ASN A 56 -6.70 -6.11 20.32
CA ASN A 56 -6.37 -6.82 21.55
C ASN A 56 -5.09 -7.68 21.44
N GLN A 57 -4.66 -7.99 20.21
CA GLN A 57 -3.40 -8.70 19.93
C GLN A 57 -2.26 -7.74 19.57
N SER A 58 -1.05 -8.28 19.53
CA SER A 58 0.13 -7.53 19.08
C SER A 58 0.27 -7.52 17.55
N PHE A 59 0.98 -6.53 17.02
CA PHE A 59 1.32 -6.46 15.59
C PHE A 59 2.83 -6.29 15.39
N SER A 60 3.46 -7.23 14.69
CA SER A 60 4.90 -7.21 14.44
C SER A 60 5.23 -6.58 13.10
N TYR A 61 6.35 -5.84 13.03
CA TYR A 61 6.80 -5.21 11.79
C TYR A 61 6.94 -6.26 10.68
N PHE A 62 6.26 -6.04 9.57
CA PHE A 62 6.24 -6.98 8.45
C PHE A 62 6.98 -6.42 7.25
N SER A 63 6.62 -5.21 6.80
CA SER A 63 7.24 -4.59 5.63
C SER A 63 7.00 -3.08 5.60
N ALA A 64 7.54 -2.40 4.60
CA ALA A 64 7.23 -1.00 4.37
C ALA A 64 7.21 -0.66 2.88
N GLY A 65 6.10 -0.07 2.42
CA GLY A 65 5.93 0.38 1.04
C GLY A 65 6.27 1.87 0.86
N GLY A 66 5.87 2.43 -0.28
CA GLY A 66 6.05 3.85 -0.54
C GLY A 66 5.19 4.74 0.35
N GLN A 67 4.01 4.27 0.78
CA GLN A 67 3.02 5.08 1.49
C GLN A 67 2.85 4.72 2.96
N CYS A 68 3.01 3.43 3.31
CA CYS A 68 2.71 2.93 4.65
C CYS A 68 3.83 2.04 5.21
N TYR A 69 3.93 1.97 6.54
CA TYR A 69 4.56 0.86 7.25
C TYR A 69 3.50 -0.20 7.50
N VAL A 70 3.87 -1.48 7.39
CA VAL A 70 2.95 -2.62 7.49
C VAL A 70 3.37 -3.49 8.67
N PHE A 71 2.41 -3.79 9.53
CA PHE A 71 2.58 -4.67 10.68
C PHE A 71 1.60 -5.83 10.55
N LEU A 72 2.08 -7.03 10.84
CA LEU A 72 1.32 -8.28 10.77
C LEU A 72 0.76 -8.60 12.16
N SER A 73 -0.52 -8.96 12.23
CA SER A 73 -1.14 -9.43 13.48
C SER A 73 -0.49 -10.72 13.99
N GLU A 74 -0.61 -10.96 15.29
CA GLU A 74 -0.08 -12.14 15.97
C GLU A 74 -0.67 -13.46 15.41
N ASP A 75 -1.95 -13.46 15.07
CA ASP A 75 -2.63 -14.57 14.39
C ASP A 75 -2.25 -14.74 12.91
N GLY A 76 -1.50 -13.80 12.34
CA GLY A 76 -1.05 -13.83 10.96
C GLY A 76 -2.12 -13.55 9.90
N ASN A 77 -3.36 -13.21 10.28
CA ASN A 77 -4.51 -13.07 9.37
C ASN A 77 -4.78 -11.63 8.91
N TYR A 78 -4.20 -10.63 9.57
CA TYR A 78 -4.46 -9.22 9.33
C TYR A 78 -3.19 -8.41 9.19
N VAL A 79 -3.28 -7.31 8.45
CA VAL A 79 -2.23 -6.31 8.37
C VAL A 79 -2.74 -4.95 8.84
N LEU A 80 -1.98 -4.34 9.74
CA LEU A 80 -2.16 -2.97 10.21
C LEU A 80 -1.17 -2.06 9.48
N LYS A 81 -1.69 -1.09 8.72
CA LYS A 81 -0.88 -0.17 7.91
C LYS A 81 -0.94 1.23 8.50
N PHE A 82 0.21 1.82 8.81
CA PHE A 82 0.31 3.21 9.24
C PHE A 82 0.91 4.09 8.14
N PHE A 83 0.30 5.25 7.87
CA PHE A 83 0.79 6.15 6.83
C PHE A 83 2.14 6.79 7.20
N LYS A 84 3.02 6.94 6.21
CA LYS A 84 4.32 7.63 6.33
C LYS A 84 4.15 9.14 6.26
N HIS A 85 3.58 9.75 7.30
CA HIS A 85 3.31 11.19 7.35
C HIS A 85 4.57 12.06 7.18
N HIS A 86 5.73 11.62 7.67
CA HIS A 86 6.99 12.35 7.47
C HIS A 86 7.33 12.58 5.98
N GLN A 87 6.93 11.67 5.07
CA GLN A 87 7.17 11.84 3.64
C GLN A 87 6.26 12.89 3.00
N ARG A 88 5.22 13.34 3.71
CA ARG A 88 4.29 14.38 3.26
C ARG A 88 4.74 15.77 3.70
N ARG A 89 5.76 15.84 4.54
CA ARG A 89 6.37 17.08 5.03
C ARG A 89 7.60 17.45 4.24
N LEU A 90 7.97 18.73 4.35
CA LEU A 90 9.26 19.20 3.88
C LEU A 90 10.32 18.86 4.94
N PRO A 91 11.59 18.68 4.55
CA PRO A 91 12.67 18.63 5.52
C PRO A 91 12.67 19.89 6.39
N PHE A 92 12.93 19.75 7.70
CA PHE A 92 12.89 20.83 8.68
C PHE A 92 13.55 22.13 8.20
N LEU A 93 14.79 22.05 7.70
CA LEU A 93 15.52 23.21 7.20
C LEU A 93 14.81 23.90 6.02
N VAL A 94 14.19 23.13 5.12
CA VAL A 94 13.45 23.72 4.00
C VAL A 94 12.17 24.40 4.50
N GLU A 95 11.52 23.82 5.49
CA GLU A 95 10.25 24.34 6.03
C GLU A 95 10.43 25.67 6.78
N TYR A 96 11.46 25.80 7.62
CA TYR A 96 11.58 26.92 8.55
C TYR A 96 12.61 27.99 8.17
N LEU A 97 13.56 27.70 7.27
CA LEU A 97 14.56 28.71 6.89
C LEU A 97 13.87 29.86 6.13
N PRO A 98 14.18 31.13 6.42
CA PRO A 98 13.80 32.25 5.55
C PRO A 98 14.53 32.09 4.22
N LEU A 99 13.77 31.97 3.12
CA LEU A 99 14.28 31.75 1.78
C LEU A 99 13.99 32.97 0.88
N PRO A 100 14.86 33.31 -0.08
CA PRO A 100 14.55 34.31 -1.10
C PRO A 100 13.27 33.97 -1.87
N ALA A 101 12.57 34.97 -2.41
CA ALA A 101 11.23 34.83 -2.99
C ALA A 101 11.09 33.66 -3.98
N LYS A 102 12.05 33.48 -4.91
CA LYS A 102 12.04 32.37 -5.88
C LYS A 102 12.07 30.99 -5.20
N TRP A 103 12.82 30.86 -4.11
CA TRP A 103 12.99 29.61 -3.37
C TRP A 103 11.81 29.36 -2.43
N ALA A 104 11.24 30.41 -1.83
CA ALA A 104 9.99 30.34 -1.09
C ALA A 104 8.83 29.87 -2.01
N ALA A 105 8.73 30.40 -3.23
CA ALA A 105 7.73 29.93 -4.20
C ALA A 105 7.92 28.44 -4.57
N LYS A 106 9.18 28.00 -4.74
CA LYS A 106 9.51 26.58 -4.98
C LYS A 106 9.12 25.69 -3.79
N ARG A 107 9.31 26.17 -2.55
CA ARG A 107 8.90 25.50 -1.32
C ARG A 107 7.38 25.29 -1.29
N GLU A 108 6.60 26.33 -1.56
CA GLU A 108 5.13 26.23 -1.57
C GLU A 108 4.63 25.29 -2.67
N LYS A 109 5.25 25.33 -3.86
CA LYS A 109 4.95 24.35 -4.92
C LYS A 109 5.23 22.91 -4.48
N GLN A 110 6.30 22.68 -3.71
CA GLN A 110 6.62 21.36 -3.18
C GLN A 110 5.62 20.93 -2.09
N ARG A 111 5.23 21.84 -1.18
CA ARG A 111 4.19 21.63 -0.16
C ARG A 111 2.87 21.23 -0.82
N ALA A 112 2.41 22.00 -1.80
CA ALA A 112 1.18 21.74 -2.54
C ALA A 112 1.21 20.37 -3.27
N ARG A 113 2.34 20.02 -3.90
CA ARG A 113 2.50 18.70 -4.55
C ARG A 113 2.40 17.53 -3.56
N ARG A 114 3.01 17.64 -2.37
CA ARG A 114 2.95 16.60 -1.33
C ARG A 114 1.54 16.45 -0.77
N LEU A 115 0.86 17.57 -0.52
CA LEU A 115 -0.53 17.59 -0.08
C LEU A 115 -1.47 16.98 -1.13
N LYS A 116 -1.33 17.34 -2.41
CA LYS A 116 -2.12 16.75 -3.50
C LYS A 116 -1.92 15.24 -3.59
N LYS A 117 -0.68 14.76 -3.42
CA LYS A 117 -0.39 13.31 -3.41
C LYS A 117 -1.07 12.62 -2.22
N LEU A 118 -1.03 13.23 -1.03
CA LEU A 118 -1.71 12.71 0.16
C LEU A 118 -3.23 12.63 -0.07
N GLN A 119 -3.85 13.72 -0.53
CA GLN A 119 -5.29 13.77 -0.78
C GLN A 119 -5.73 12.72 -1.81
N ARG A 120 -4.94 12.52 -2.87
CA ARG A 120 -5.18 11.45 -3.84
C ARG A 120 -5.16 10.08 -3.16
N ASP A 121 -4.11 9.81 -2.39
CA ASP A 121 -3.97 8.51 -1.73
C ASP A 121 -5.12 8.28 -0.73
N TYR A 122 -5.53 9.29 0.04
CA TYR A 122 -6.66 9.19 1.00
C TYR A 122 -8.01 8.97 0.32
N ARG A 123 -8.30 9.73 -0.74
CA ARG A 123 -9.51 9.52 -1.55
C ARG A 123 -9.56 8.11 -2.13
N SER A 124 -8.41 7.57 -2.50
CA SER A 124 -8.28 6.22 -3.01
C SER A 124 -8.62 5.15 -1.96
N TYR A 125 -8.12 5.29 -0.72
CA TYR A 125 -8.49 4.39 0.38
C TYR A 125 -9.97 4.50 0.77
N LYS A 126 -10.53 5.73 0.77
CA LYS A 126 -11.96 5.95 0.99
C LYS A 126 -12.81 5.26 -0.09
N LEU A 127 -12.47 5.46 -1.36
CA LEU A 127 -13.14 4.78 -2.47
C LEU A 127 -13.04 3.25 -2.34
N ALA A 128 -11.89 2.74 -1.93
CA ALA A 128 -11.65 1.32 -1.78
C ALA A 128 -12.54 0.67 -0.70
N ILE A 129 -12.64 1.28 0.49
CA ILE A 129 -13.50 0.73 1.56
C ILE A 129 -14.99 0.90 1.24
N GLU A 130 -15.38 1.98 0.56
CA GLU A 130 -16.80 2.24 0.24
C GLU A 130 -17.34 1.41 -0.93
N GLN A 131 -16.49 1.04 -1.90
CA GLN A 131 -16.96 0.43 -3.15
C GLN A 131 -16.24 -0.88 -3.52
N LEU A 132 -15.12 -1.18 -2.86
CA LEU A 132 -14.26 -2.33 -3.17
C LEU A 132 -13.84 -3.12 -1.91
N GLU A 133 -14.70 -3.15 -0.89
CA GLU A 133 -14.38 -3.81 0.39
C GLU A 133 -13.97 -5.28 0.17
N GLU A 134 -14.75 -6.04 -0.60
CA GLU A 134 -14.45 -7.45 -0.87
C GLU A 134 -13.24 -7.64 -1.78
N GLU A 135 -13.06 -6.77 -2.78
CA GLU A 135 -11.96 -6.82 -3.74
C GLU A 135 -10.62 -6.39 -3.14
N THR A 136 -10.64 -5.74 -1.98
CA THR A 136 -9.44 -5.23 -1.31
C THR A 136 -9.21 -5.91 0.03
N GLY A 137 -10.22 -6.51 0.64
CA GLY A 137 -10.15 -7.06 1.99
C GLY A 137 -9.89 -6.00 3.05
N LEU A 138 -10.18 -4.72 2.76
CA LEU A 138 -10.13 -3.65 3.75
C LEU A 138 -11.23 -3.87 4.80
N LEU A 139 -10.89 -3.64 6.06
CA LEU A 139 -11.82 -3.83 7.19
C LEU A 139 -12.08 -2.53 7.95
N TYR A 140 -11.10 -1.62 7.94
CA TYR A 140 -11.18 -0.35 8.64
C TYR A 140 -10.22 0.67 8.03
N VAL A 141 -10.68 1.91 7.87
CA VAL A 141 -9.87 3.02 7.34
C VAL A 141 -10.04 4.25 8.22
N HIS A 142 -8.97 4.67 8.89
CA HIS A 142 -8.92 5.87 9.72
C HIS A 142 -7.94 6.89 9.13
N LEU A 143 -8.46 8.03 8.67
CA LEU A 143 -7.68 9.05 7.97
C LEU A 143 -7.56 10.37 8.74
N ASN A 144 -8.61 10.72 9.50
CA ASN A 144 -8.62 11.89 10.37
C ASN A 144 -8.06 11.55 11.75
N GLN A 145 -7.56 12.56 12.46
CA GLN A 145 -7.34 12.44 13.90
C GLN A 145 -8.66 12.61 14.62
N THR A 146 -8.87 11.84 15.69
CA THR A 146 -10.10 11.91 16.48
C THR A 146 -9.78 11.89 17.98
N THR A 147 -10.80 11.73 18.82
CA THR A 147 -10.64 11.64 20.29
C THR A 147 -11.57 10.58 20.93
N ASP A 148 -12.30 9.86 20.08
CA ASP A 148 -13.41 9.00 20.42
C ASP A 148 -13.07 7.51 20.34
N LEU A 149 -12.01 7.12 19.61
CA LEU A 149 -11.59 5.72 19.52
C LEU A 149 -11.10 5.23 20.88
N LYS A 150 -10.33 6.07 21.60
CA LYS A 150 -9.77 5.83 22.95
C LYS A 150 -9.07 4.47 23.06
N LYS A 151 -8.44 4.04 21.97
CA LYS A 151 -7.76 2.75 21.84
C LYS A 151 -6.30 2.95 21.43
N SER A 152 -5.49 1.94 21.67
CA SER A 152 -4.09 1.94 21.26
C SER A 152 -3.70 0.58 20.71
N ALA A 153 -2.93 0.57 19.63
CA ALA A 153 -2.33 -0.65 19.10
C ALA A 153 -0.99 -0.94 19.80
N ARG A 154 -0.76 -2.20 20.17
CA ARG A 154 0.56 -2.69 20.60
C ARG A 154 1.32 -3.19 19.38
N ILE A 155 2.39 -2.49 19.01
CA ILE A 155 3.18 -2.84 17.83
C ILE A 155 4.61 -3.18 18.22
N ILE A 156 5.25 -4.09 17.48
CA ILE A 156 6.63 -4.51 17.68
C ILE A 156 7.40 -4.08 16.43
N ASP A 157 8.43 -3.25 16.58
CA ASP A 157 9.19 -2.77 15.43
C ASP A 157 10.23 -3.80 14.94
N LYS A 158 10.97 -3.44 13.88
CA LYS A 158 11.99 -4.30 13.27
C LYS A 158 13.16 -4.65 14.21
N LEU A 159 13.33 -3.91 15.31
CA LEU A 159 14.34 -4.15 16.33
C LEU A 159 13.76 -4.91 17.54
N ASN A 160 12.54 -5.45 17.42
CA ASN A 160 11.78 -6.10 18.48
C ASN A 160 11.46 -5.17 19.67
N ILE A 161 11.43 -3.86 19.46
CA ILE A 161 11.02 -2.90 20.47
C ILE A 161 9.51 -2.77 20.42
N THR A 162 8.85 -2.93 21.57
CA THR A 162 7.40 -2.78 21.69
C THR A 162 7.03 -1.31 21.89
N HIS A 163 6.04 -0.86 21.12
CA HIS A 163 5.47 0.48 21.19
C HIS A 163 3.96 0.41 21.40
N ARG A 164 3.40 1.43 22.06
CA ARG A 164 1.96 1.64 22.17
C ARG A 164 1.57 2.87 21.36
N VAL A 165 0.77 2.67 20.31
CA VAL A 165 0.36 3.73 19.39
C VAL A 165 -1.08 4.13 19.68
N PRO A 166 -1.35 5.36 20.17
CA PRO A 166 -2.71 5.88 20.29
C PRO A 166 -3.36 6.02 18.92
N LEU A 167 -4.47 5.32 18.69
CA LEU A 167 -5.08 5.23 17.36
C LEU A 167 -5.74 6.54 16.93
N ASP A 168 -6.27 7.31 17.87
CA ASP A 168 -6.82 8.65 17.67
C ASP A 168 -5.85 9.65 17.03
N GLN A 169 -4.53 9.41 17.11
CA GLN A 169 -3.48 10.36 16.73
C GLN A 169 -2.82 10.08 15.38
N VAL A 170 -3.15 8.95 14.74
CA VAL A 170 -2.43 8.46 13.56
C VAL A 170 -3.41 8.00 12.49
N GLY A 171 -3.10 8.24 11.22
CA GLY A 171 -3.86 7.60 10.14
C GLY A 171 -3.45 6.12 10.03
N PHE A 172 -4.43 5.22 9.96
CA PHE A 172 -4.18 3.79 9.83
C PHE A 172 -5.26 3.07 9.01
N ILE A 173 -4.90 1.88 8.54
CA ILE A 173 -5.78 0.98 7.80
C ILE A 173 -5.63 -0.42 8.37
N VAL A 174 -6.74 -1.15 8.43
CA VAL A 174 -6.78 -2.59 8.69
C VAL A 174 -7.22 -3.29 7.41
N GLN A 175 -6.51 -4.35 7.05
CA GLN A 175 -6.82 -5.18 5.88
C GLN A 175 -6.56 -6.65 6.21
N LYS A 176 -7.30 -7.57 5.60
CA LYS A 176 -6.95 -8.99 5.60
C LYS A 176 -5.57 -9.19 4.96
N ARG A 177 -4.81 -10.17 5.45
CA ARG A 177 -3.53 -10.54 4.85
C ARG A 177 -3.78 -11.38 3.60
N ALA A 178 -3.08 -11.05 2.51
CA ALA A 178 -3.02 -11.83 1.28
C ALA A 178 -1.60 -12.38 1.05
N SER A 179 -1.51 -13.52 0.35
CA SER A 179 -0.28 -13.94 -0.34
C SER A 179 -0.10 -13.11 -1.61
N LEU A 180 1.13 -12.83 -2.03
CA LEU A 180 1.37 -12.09 -3.28
C LEU A 180 1.00 -12.96 -4.49
N ALA A 181 0.48 -12.34 -5.55
CA ALA A 181 -0.07 -13.07 -6.69
C ALA A 181 0.91 -14.04 -7.38
N LEU A 182 2.12 -13.56 -7.74
CA LEU A 182 3.09 -14.42 -8.45
C LEU A 182 3.67 -15.52 -7.56
N PRO A 183 4.09 -15.26 -6.30
CA PRO A 183 4.48 -16.33 -5.38
C PRO A 183 3.41 -17.40 -5.20
N HIS A 184 2.14 -17.00 -4.98
CA HIS A 184 1.03 -17.93 -4.84
C HIS A 184 0.86 -18.82 -6.08
N LEU A 185 0.90 -18.23 -7.29
CA LEU A 185 0.86 -18.99 -8.54
C LEU A 185 2.08 -19.92 -8.69
N SER A 186 3.27 -19.49 -8.25
CA SER A 186 4.48 -20.34 -8.28
C SER A 186 4.26 -21.59 -7.43
N GLU A 187 3.75 -21.42 -6.21
CA GLU A 187 3.48 -22.52 -5.28
C GLU A 187 2.48 -23.53 -5.86
N LEU A 188 1.41 -23.06 -6.52
CA LEU A 188 0.44 -23.94 -7.17
C LEU A 188 1.04 -24.72 -8.36
N ILE A 189 1.87 -24.05 -9.17
CA ILE A 189 2.56 -24.68 -10.31
C ILE A 189 3.55 -25.74 -9.83
N GLU A 190 4.35 -25.43 -8.82
CA GLU A 190 5.32 -26.34 -8.22
C GLU A 190 4.64 -27.54 -7.55
N ALA A 191 3.45 -27.34 -6.97
CA ALA A 191 2.62 -28.40 -6.42
C ALA A 191 1.85 -29.22 -7.48
N HIS A 192 1.96 -28.86 -8.77
CA HIS A 192 1.19 -29.44 -9.87
C HIS A 192 -0.34 -29.34 -9.73
N ASP A 193 -0.84 -28.36 -8.97
CA ASP A 193 -2.27 -28.09 -8.83
C ASP A 193 -2.76 -27.16 -9.94
N ILE A 194 -2.73 -27.69 -11.17
CA ILE A 194 -3.13 -26.97 -12.38
C ILE A 194 -4.58 -26.45 -12.32
N PRO A 195 -5.59 -27.22 -11.84
CA PRO A 195 -6.95 -26.71 -11.72
C PRO A 195 -7.04 -25.47 -10.82
N LEU A 196 -6.36 -25.48 -9.66
CA LEU A 196 -6.40 -24.35 -8.74
C LEU A 196 -5.65 -23.14 -9.30
N ALA A 197 -4.55 -23.36 -10.02
CA ALA A 197 -3.81 -22.30 -10.70
C ALA A 197 -4.65 -21.63 -11.81
N LYS A 198 -5.39 -22.40 -12.60
CA LYS A 198 -6.36 -21.87 -13.59
C LYS A 198 -7.41 -20.99 -12.91
N SER A 199 -8.05 -21.50 -11.85
CA SER A 199 -9.02 -20.73 -11.05
C SER A 199 -8.43 -19.44 -10.47
N ALA A 200 -7.17 -19.45 -10.04
CA ALA A 200 -6.48 -18.26 -9.52
C ALA A 200 -6.27 -17.19 -10.62
N ILE A 201 -5.89 -17.62 -11.83
CA ILE A 201 -5.73 -16.74 -12.99
C ILE A 201 -7.07 -16.09 -13.36
N GLU A 202 -8.13 -16.88 -13.45
CA GLU A 202 -9.49 -16.38 -13.71
C GLU A 202 -9.92 -15.38 -12.63
N SER A 203 -9.60 -15.65 -11.36
CA SER A 203 -9.89 -14.75 -10.25
C SER A 203 -9.21 -13.38 -10.41
N VAL A 204 -7.95 -13.35 -10.88
CA VAL A 204 -7.25 -12.09 -11.19
C VAL A 204 -7.93 -11.32 -12.31
N CYS A 205 -8.33 -12.00 -13.39
CA CYS A 205 -9.06 -11.38 -14.49
C CYS A 205 -10.41 -10.82 -14.02
N ASN A 206 -11.16 -11.58 -13.23
CA ASN A 206 -12.45 -11.15 -12.69
C ASN A 206 -12.31 -9.95 -11.77
N LEU A 207 -11.29 -9.90 -10.91
CA LEU A 207 -10.99 -8.73 -10.08
C LEU A 207 -10.77 -7.46 -10.92
N ILE A 208 -10.07 -7.57 -12.06
CA ILE A 208 -9.85 -6.44 -12.97
C ILE A 208 -11.17 -5.98 -13.59
N LEU A 209 -12.00 -6.93 -14.06
CA LEU A 209 -13.30 -6.65 -14.67
C LEU A 209 -14.27 -6.01 -13.67
N THR A 210 -14.44 -6.59 -12.48
CA THR A 210 -15.31 -6.07 -11.42
C THR A 210 -14.95 -4.64 -11.04
N ARG A 211 -13.65 -4.31 -10.94
CA ARG A 211 -13.20 -2.93 -10.71
C ARG A 211 -13.66 -2.00 -11.85
N CYS A 212 -13.54 -2.43 -13.10
CA CYS A 212 -13.92 -1.64 -14.25
C CYS A 212 -15.44 -1.48 -14.38
N GLU A 213 -16.23 -2.52 -14.09
CA GLU A 213 -17.70 -2.49 -14.02
C GLU A 213 -18.19 -1.47 -12.98
N LYS A 214 -17.48 -1.37 -11.85
CA LYS A 214 -17.71 -0.33 -10.83
C LYS A 214 -17.26 1.06 -11.27
N GLY A 215 -16.73 1.22 -12.49
CA GLY A 215 -16.27 2.51 -13.01
C GLY A 215 -15.04 3.04 -12.28
N ILE A 216 -14.19 2.16 -11.74
CA ILE A 216 -12.98 2.55 -10.99
C ILE A 216 -11.75 2.28 -11.84
N TYR A 217 -10.84 3.24 -11.94
CA TYR A 217 -9.55 3.10 -12.61
C TYR A 217 -8.39 2.99 -11.62
N ASP A 218 -7.52 1.99 -11.79
CA ASP A 218 -6.24 1.88 -11.09
C ASP A 218 -5.08 2.39 -11.97
N GLU A 219 -4.43 3.46 -11.54
CA GLU A 219 -3.30 4.05 -12.27
C GLU A 219 -2.01 3.22 -12.23
N ASP A 220 -1.92 2.18 -11.37
CA ASP A 220 -0.71 1.40 -11.15
C ASP A 220 -1.00 -0.09 -10.91
N ALA A 221 -1.94 -0.67 -11.69
CA ALA A 221 -2.38 -2.07 -11.63
C ALA A 221 -1.27 -3.08 -12.00
N LYS A 222 -0.28 -3.24 -11.13
CA LYS A 222 0.85 -4.16 -11.29
C LYS A 222 0.59 -5.45 -10.51
N ILE A 223 0.22 -6.52 -11.21
CA ILE A 223 -0.10 -7.83 -10.61
C ILE A 223 0.97 -8.29 -9.62
N HIS A 224 2.23 -8.33 -10.02
CA HIS A 224 3.36 -8.78 -9.18
C HIS A 224 3.60 -8.02 -7.86
N ARG A 225 2.94 -6.88 -7.61
CA ARG A 225 3.14 -6.07 -6.39
C ARG A 225 1.85 -5.73 -5.66
N ASN A 226 0.79 -5.51 -6.42
CA ASN A 226 -0.43 -4.89 -5.91
C ASN A 226 -1.59 -5.88 -5.83
N PHE A 227 -1.43 -7.10 -6.37
CA PHE A 227 -2.42 -8.15 -6.33
C PHE A 227 -1.95 -9.26 -5.39
N GLY A 228 -2.92 -9.93 -4.78
CA GLY A 228 -2.69 -11.10 -3.96
C GLY A 228 -3.89 -12.00 -3.87
N PHE A 229 -3.77 -13.05 -3.07
CA PHE A 229 -4.82 -14.03 -2.86
C PHE A 229 -5.15 -14.20 -1.39
N ILE A 230 -6.44 -14.41 -1.12
CA ILE A 230 -6.98 -14.94 0.13
C ILE A 230 -7.84 -16.13 -0.27
N ASP A 231 -7.50 -17.33 0.21
CA ASP A 231 -8.24 -18.56 -0.12
C ASP A 231 -8.46 -18.74 -1.63
N ASN A 232 -7.41 -18.51 -2.43
CA ASN A 232 -7.41 -18.53 -3.90
C ASN A 232 -8.29 -17.47 -4.60
N ARG A 233 -8.93 -16.56 -3.86
CA ARG A 233 -9.61 -15.39 -4.43
C ARG A 233 -8.66 -14.21 -4.54
N ALA A 234 -8.55 -13.63 -5.73
CA ALA A 234 -7.72 -12.47 -5.99
C ALA A 234 -8.27 -11.22 -5.28
N ILE A 235 -7.36 -10.43 -4.70
CA ILE A 235 -7.64 -9.12 -4.11
C ILE A 235 -6.56 -8.09 -4.46
N LEU A 236 -6.90 -6.80 -4.36
CA LEU A 236 -6.00 -5.65 -4.45
C LEU A 236 -5.40 -5.32 -3.07
N ILE A 237 -4.11 -5.56 -2.91
CA ILE A 237 -3.36 -5.28 -1.68
C ILE A 237 -3.00 -3.79 -1.56
N ASP A 238 -2.61 -3.14 -2.67
CA ASP A 238 -2.25 -1.72 -2.71
C ASP A 238 -3.31 -0.92 -3.48
N VAL A 239 -4.07 -0.13 -2.73
CA VAL A 239 -5.18 0.67 -3.22
C VAL A 239 -4.84 2.16 -3.26
N GLY A 240 -3.57 2.54 -3.32
CA GLY A 240 -3.15 3.95 -3.21
C GLY A 240 -3.38 4.83 -4.44
N ARG A 241 -3.87 4.29 -5.57
CA ARG A 241 -4.03 5.01 -6.86
C ARG A 241 -5.29 4.66 -7.66
N LEU A 242 -6.35 4.34 -6.95
CA LEU A 242 -7.70 4.22 -7.48
C LEU A 242 -8.32 5.60 -7.65
N ARG A 243 -9.11 5.76 -8.72
CA ARG A 243 -9.96 6.92 -8.93
C ARG A 243 -11.22 6.53 -9.68
N PRO A 244 -12.34 7.26 -9.51
CA PRO A 244 -13.49 7.11 -10.38
C PRO A 244 -13.13 7.45 -11.83
N ASP A 245 -13.60 6.63 -12.76
CA ASP A 245 -13.51 6.82 -14.20
C ASP A 245 -14.65 6.03 -14.88
N PRO A 246 -15.85 6.64 -15.04
CA PRO A 246 -17.02 5.95 -15.59
C PRO A 246 -16.79 5.35 -16.99
N ARG A 247 -15.81 5.84 -17.74
CA ARG A 247 -15.44 5.27 -19.04
C ARG A 247 -14.97 3.82 -18.93
N ARG A 248 -14.56 3.36 -17.74
CA ARG A 248 -14.18 1.96 -17.50
C ARG A 248 -15.35 1.01 -17.56
N THR A 249 -16.59 1.49 -17.57
CA THR A 249 -17.75 0.63 -17.82
C THR A 249 -17.95 0.31 -19.31
N ASP A 250 -17.22 0.97 -20.22
CA ASP A 250 -17.26 0.65 -21.65
C ASP A 250 -16.51 -0.68 -21.90
N PRO A 251 -17.17 -1.71 -22.47
CA PRO A 251 -16.56 -3.01 -22.72
C PRO A 251 -15.24 -2.96 -23.49
N LYS A 252 -15.10 -2.04 -24.47
CA LYS A 252 -13.85 -1.90 -25.25
C LYS A 252 -12.70 -1.43 -24.37
N ILE A 253 -12.99 -0.55 -23.42
CA ILE A 253 -12.01 -0.02 -22.47
C ILE A 253 -11.69 -1.07 -21.41
N GLN A 254 -12.66 -1.85 -20.97
CA GLN A 254 -12.45 -2.97 -20.04
C GLN A 254 -11.51 -4.00 -20.63
N GLN A 255 -11.78 -4.42 -21.86
CA GLN A 255 -10.97 -5.36 -22.61
C GLN A 255 -9.53 -4.85 -22.74
N ALA A 256 -9.35 -3.59 -23.15
CA ALA A 256 -8.02 -2.99 -23.26
C ALA A 256 -7.27 -2.94 -21.92
N ASP A 257 -7.96 -2.62 -20.81
CA ASP A 257 -7.38 -2.66 -19.47
C ASP A 257 -6.99 -4.09 -19.06
N LEU A 258 -7.86 -5.07 -19.33
CA LEU A 258 -7.62 -6.47 -19.01
C LEU A 258 -6.33 -6.96 -19.68
N PHE A 259 -6.22 -6.84 -21.01
CA PHE A 259 -5.00 -7.21 -21.76
C PHE A 259 -3.75 -6.48 -21.26
N LYS A 260 -3.87 -5.17 -21.03
CA LYS A 260 -2.73 -4.35 -20.60
C LYS A 260 -2.21 -4.79 -19.23
N ILE A 261 -3.11 -5.11 -18.30
CA ILE A 261 -2.77 -5.46 -16.92
C ILE A 261 -2.24 -6.90 -16.85
N THR A 262 -2.84 -7.83 -17.58
CA THR A 262 -2.45 -9.24 -17.59
C THR A 262 -1.20 -9.53 -18.41
N LYS A 263 -0.75 -8.63 -19.30
CA LYS A 263 0.46 -8.84 -20.12
C LYS A 263 1.67 -9.40 -19.36
N ARG A 264 2.00 -8.84 -18.19
CA ARG A 264 3.15 -9.33 -17.41
C ARG A 264 2.89 -10.66 -16.69
N LEU A 265 1.62 -10.95 -16.39
CA LEU A 265 1.24 -12.25 -15.87
C LEU A 265 1.42 -13.30 -16.97
N ASP A 266 1.00 -12.98 -18.19
CA ASP A 266 1.21 -13.83 -19.35
C ASP A 266 2.70 -14.10 -19.64
N ASP A 267 3.53 -13.04 -19.70
CA ASP A 267 4.99 -13.17 -19.85
C ASP A 267 5.59 -14.13 -18.80
N TYR A 268 5.09 -14.05 -17.55
CA TYR A 268 5.52 -14.90 -16.45
C TYR A 268 5.03 -16.35 -16.62
N LEU A 269 3.75 -16.56 -16.94
CA LEU A 269 3.17 -17.89 -17.15
C LEU A 269 3.82 -18.60 -18.33
N SER A 270 4.05 -17.92 -19.45
CA SER A 270 4.77 -18.45 -20.62
C SER A 270 6.15 -19.04 -20.27
N SER A 271 6.83 -18.48 -19.26
CA SER A 271 8.14 -18.98 -18.81
C SER A 271 8.07 -20.15 -17.83
N MET A 272 6.94 -20.33 -17.13
CA MET A 272 6.78 -21.33 -16.06
C MET A 272 5.90 -22.52 -16.48
N SER A 273 4.80 -22.25 -17.19
CA SER A 273 3.83 -23.24 -17.65
C SER A 273 3.10 -22.72 -18.90
N PRO A 274 3.49 -23.21 -20.10
CA PRO A 274 2.81 -22.86 -21.35
C PRO A 274 1.31 -23.18 -21.32
N GLU A 275 0.88 -24.25 -20.63
CA GLU A 275 -0.53 -24.62 -20.48
C GLU A 275 -1.35 -23.51 -19.78
N LEU A 276 -0.79 -22.89 -18.74
CA LEU A 276 -1.47 -21.81 -18.01
C LEU A 276 -1.49 -20.49 -18.80
N SER A 277 -0.46 -20.24 -19.61
CA SER A 277 -0.44 -19.10 -20.54
C SER A 277 -1.51 -19.26 -21.63
N GLU A 278 -1.62 -20.46 -22.21
CA GLU A 278 -2.69 -20.78 -23.17
C GLU A 278 -4.07 -20.63 -22.52
N HIS A 279 -4.26 -21.14 -21.31
CA HIS A 279 -5.52 -20.97 -20.58
C HIS A 279 -5.87 -19.49 -20.34
N LEU A 280 -4.89 -18.66 -19.96
CA LEU A 280 -5.11 -17.21 -19.85
C LEU A 280 -5.55 -16.62 -21.20
N HIS A 281 -4.90 -16.98 -22.31
CA HIS A 281 -5.28 -16.46 -23.64
C HIS A 281 -6.70 -16.87 -24.02
N THR A 282 -7.08 -18.13 -23.82
CA THR A 282 -8.44 -18.62 -24.07
C THR A 282 -9.46 -17.83 -23.23
N TYR A 283 -9.22 -17.69 -21.93
CA TYR A 283 -10.11 -16.94 -21.04
C TYR A 283 -10.24 -15.47 -21.47
N LEU A 284 -9.13 -14.84 -21.88
CA LEU A 284 -9.14 -13.48 -22.37
C LEU A 284 -9.95 -13.33 -23.66
N GLN A 285 -9.91 -14.33 -24.56
CA GLN A 285 -10.65 -14.33 -25.84
C GLN A 285 -12.15 -14.52 -25.64
N GLU A 286 -12.58 -15.41 -24.75
CA GLU A 286 -13.99 -15.64 -24.44
C GLU A 286 -14.66 -14.34 -23.98
N ARG A 287 -13.97 -13.56 -23.12
CA ARG A 287 -14.46 -12.26 -22.63
C ARG A 287 -14.45 -11.12 -23.66
N ILE A 288 -13.95 -11.35 -24.89
CA ILE A 288 -14.05 -10.40 -26.01
C ILE A 288 -15.39 -10.54 -26.73
N HIS A 289 -15.96 -11.74 -26.71
CA HIS A 289 -17.08 -12.13 -27.54
C HIS A 289 -18.43 -12.10 -26.82
N ASP A 290 -18.42 -11.92 -25.50
CA ASP A 290 -19.58 -11.60 -24.66
C ASP A 290 -19.85 -10.08 -24.60
#